data_AF-A0A847M723-F1
#
_entry.id   AF-A0A847M723-F1
#
_cell.length_a   1.000
_cell.length_b   1.000
_cell.length_c   1.000
_cell.angle_alpha   90.00
_cell.angle_beta   90.00
_cell.angle_gamma   90.00
#
_symmetry.space_group_name_H-M   'P 1'
#
loop_
_entity.id
_entity.type
_entity.pdbx_description
1 polymer ?
#
loop_
_entity_poly.entity_id
_entity_poly.type
_entity_poly.pdbx_seq_one_letter_code
_entity_poly.pdbx_strand_id
1 'polypeptide(L)'
;MTERGLKTLQDFVFNTPPQSLSSELQAWRAELQAQYAGAASDDLRDNAAELMAESAIDLQSVMTEWNLKDSCRHGDQALTDEQLTEEAKKNVSVLEDWGRRDMVAKVDQQVEAIASSNLARLSRMSLAGDTNTFWGNDYAAHLRDAMRKGAAMVTTNPVLVNVARQEEPEYWTGVRDRLQATHPNFDAVELAYALTIEVVLSNARLLRPVWELTGGEMGYVSLQLSPKDAKNADTMIEGARWVWERLEKGLGGVPNCVFKVPGTKAGITVAETLTSEAMGVNVTVNFALPQQIAFAGAIENNSITPISYRTQMDGRLDDPVGEELKAAGVSDWEEVKTWCTTAVRQREYKMLCLPP
;
A
#
# COMPACT_ATOMS: atom_id res chain seq x y z
N MET A 1 4.10 8.60 -16.26
CA MET A 1 4.49 7.26 -16.77
C MET A 1 3.25 6.53 -17.27
N THR A 2 3.34 5.76 -18.36
CA THR A 2 2.19 4.97 -18.87
C THR A 2 1.95 3.69 -18.06
N GLU A 3 0.73 3.15 -18.08
CA GLU A 3 0.40 1.86 -17.42
C GLU A 3 1.28 0.71 -17.91
N ARG A 4 1.57 0.66 -19.22
CA ARG A 4 2.47 -0.34 -19.80
C ARG A 4 3.89 -0.21 -19.24
N GLY A 5 4.40 1.01 -19.14
CA GLY A 5 5.73 1.28 -18.59
C GLY A 5 5.83 0.84 -17.12
N LEU A 6 4.84 1.20 -16.31
CA LEU A 6 4.77 0.78 -14.90
C LEU A 6 4.75 -0.75 -14.77
N LYS A 7 3.93 -1.44 -15.58
CA LYS A 7 3.89 -2.90 -15.58
C LYS A 7 5.27 -3.50 -15.91
N THR A 8 5.95 -2.98 -16.93
CA THR A 8 7.30 -3.46 -17.29
C THR A 8 8.29 -3.29 -16.13
N LEU A 9 8.25 -2.16 -15.42
CA LEU A 9 9.11 -1.96 -14.24
C LEU A 9 8.79 -2.95 -13.12
N GLN A 10 7.51 -3.18 -12.83
CA GLN A 10 7.09 -4.19 -11.85
C GLN A 10 7.49 -5.60 -12.26
N ASP A 11 7.40 -5.94 -13.55
CA ASP A 11 7.77 -7.26 -14.05
C ASP A 11 9.25 -7.56 -13.76
N PHE A 12 10.16 -6.61 -14.01
CA PHE A 12 11.59 -6.80 -13.71
C PHE A 12 11.85 -7.11 -12.24
N VAL A 13 11.15 -6.46 -11.33
CA VAL A 13 11.40 -6.58 -9.89
C VAL A 13 10.70 -7.81 -9.30
N PHE A 14 9.44 -8.03 -9.67
CA PHE A 14 8.57 -9.00 -8.99
C PHE A 14 8.38 -10.32 -9.76
N ASN A 15 8.53 -10.31 -11.09
CA ASN A 15 8.12 -11.44 -11.94
C ASN A 15 9.29 -12.07 -12.71
N THR A 16 10.37 -11.34 -12.95
CA THR A 16 11.55 -11.86 -13.66
C THR A 16 12.33 -12.82 -12.75
N PRO A 17 12.68 -14.03 -13.23
CA PRO A 17 13.61 -14.91 -12.52
C PRO A 17 15.00 -14.25 -12.39
N PRO A 18 15.68 -14.34 -11.24
CA PRO A 18 16.99 -13.74 -11.01
C PRO A 18 18.01 -13.93 -12.15
N GLN A 19 18.13 -15.16 -12.65
CA GLN A 19 19.05 -15.55 -13.73
C GLN A 19 18.76 -14.90 -15.08
N SER A 20 17.52 -14.43 -15.30
CA SER A 20 17.08 -13.81 -16.55
C SER A 20 17.17 -12.28 -16.51
N LEU A 21 17.28 -11.67 -15.32
CA LEU A 21 17.17 -10.23 -15.15
C LEU A 21 18.17 -9.44 -16.03
N SER A 22 19.44 -9.86 -16.05
CA SER A 22 20.48 -9.13 -16.78
C SER A 22 20.23 -9.14 -18.29
N SER A 23 19.81 -10.27 -18.86
CA SER A 23 19.55 -10.37 -20.30
C SER A 23 18.25 -9.66 -20.70
N GLU A 24 17.21 -9.71 -19.87
CA GLU A 24 15.97 -8.98 -20.08
C GLU A 24 16.18 -7.45 -20.01
N LEU A 25 16.90 -6.96 -19.00
CA LEU A 25 17.26 -5.55 -18.90
C LEU A 25 18.14 -5.11 -20.08
N GLN A 26 19.08 -5.93 -20.53
CA GLN A 26 19.90 -5.63 -21.70
C GLN A 26 19.05 -5.46 -22.97
N ALA A 27 18.12 -6.39 -23.23
CA ALA A 27 17.22 -6.31 -24.37
C ALA A 27 16.33 -5.07 -24.30
N TRP A 28 15.78 -4.78 -23.11
CA TRP A 28 14.93 -3.62 -22.88
C TRP A 28 15.67 -2.28 -23.03
N ARG A 29 16.91 -2.17 -22.53
CA ARG A 29 17.75 -0.99 -22.76
C ARG A 29 17.94 -0.74 -24.26
N ALA A 30 18.24 -1.77 -25.04
CA ALA A 30 18.40 -1.64 -26.49
C ALA A 30 17.11 -1.18 -27.18
N GLU A 31 15.95 -1.69 -26.75
CA GLU A 31 14.64 -1.24 -27.22
C GLU A 31 14.40 0.24 -26.90
N LEU A 32 14.60 0.65 -25.65
CA LEU A 32 14.43 2.04 -25.23
C LEU A 32 15.41 2.99 -25.91
N GLN A 33 16.66 2.57 -26.15
CA GLN A 33 17.64 3.35 -26.93
C GLN A 33 17.16 3.59 -28.36
N ALA A 34 16.63 2.57 -29.03
CA ALA A 34 16.06 2.73 -30.36
C ALA A 34 14.84 3.67 -30.35
N GLN A 35 13.96 3.54 -29.35
CA GLN A 35 12.80 4.43 -29.19
C GLN A 35 13.21 5.87 -28.91
N TYR A 36 14.20 6.11 -28.04
CA TYR A 36 14.70 7.44 -27.69
C TYR A 36 15.33 8.14 -28.91
N ALA A 37 16.18 7.42 -29.65
CA ALA A 37 16.83 7.95 -30.85
C ALA A 37 15.82 8.24 -31.97
N GLY A 38 14.79 7.40 -32.12
CA GLY A 38 13.74 7.55 -33.12
C GLY A 38 12.53 8.40 -32.69
N ALA A 39 12.54 8.97 -31.48
CA ALA A 39 11.38 9.65 -30.91
C ALA A 39 11.00 10.90 -31.70
N ALA A 40 9.70 11.03 -32.00
CA ALA A 40 9.13 12.15 -32.75
C ALA A 40 8.88 13.41 -31.90
N SER A 41 8.92 13.29 -30.57
CA SER A 41 8.70 14.39 -29.63
C SER A 41 9.59 14.26 -28.39
N ASP A 42 9.76 15.36 -27.67
CA ASP A 42 10.48 15.39 -26.40
C ASP A 42 9.72 14.62 -25.30
N ASP A 43 8.38 14.65 -25.30
CA ASP A 43 7.57 13.85 -24.36
C ASP A 43 7.89 12.35 -24.41
N LEU A 44 8.15 11.81 -25.62
CA LEU A 44 8.52 10.41 -25.80
C LEU A 44 9.94 10.12 -25.26
N ARG A 45 10.87 11.06 -25.46
CA ARG A 45 12.23 10.98 -24.90
C ARG A 45 12.20 11.09 -23.39
N ASP A 46 11.39 11.99 -22.85
CA ASP A 46 11.18 12.20 -21.43
C ASP A 46 10.59 10.95 -20.77
N ASN A 47 9.59 10.33 -21.39
CA ASN A 47 9.04 9.08 -20.88
C ASN A 47 10.08 7.93 -20.90
N ALA A 48 10.91 7.81 -21.94
CA ALA A 48 11.96 6.78 -21.98
C ALA A 48 13.06 7.02 -20.92
N ALA A 49 13.48 8.27 -20.72
CA ALA A 49 14.41 8.66 -19.66
C ALA A 49 13.83 8.40 -18.27
N GLU A 50 12.57 8.76 -18.05
CA GLU A 50 11.86 8.50 -16.79
C GLU A 50 11.82 6.99 -16.50
N LEU A 51 11.46 6.14 -17.48
CA LEU A 51 11.47 4.69 -17.29
C LEU A 51 12.86 4.15 -16.90
N MET A 52 13.92 4.64 -17.54
CA MET A 52 15.29 4.22 -17.24
C MET A 52 15.71 4.61 -15.81
N ALA A 53 15.40 5.85 -15.41
CA ALA A 53 15.65 6.36 -14.06
C ALA A 53 14.88 5.55 -13.01
N GLU A 54 13.60 5.33 -13.26
CA GLU A 54 12.70 4.63 -12.34
C GLU A 54 13.10 3.15 -12.18
N SER A 55 13.60 2.50 -13.24
CA SER A 55 14.20 1.16 -13.17
C SER A 55 15.47 1.15 -12.31
N ALA A 56 16.37 2.14 -12.48
CA ALA A 56 17.59 2.23 -11.69
C ALA A 56 17.31 2.40 -10.18
N ILE A 57 16.28 3.16 -9.82
CA ILE A 57 15.84 3.34 -8.43
C ILE A 57 15.22 2.05 -7.89
N ASP A 58 14.33 1.41 -8.66
CA ASP A 58 13.65 0.17 -8.22
C ASP A 58 14.63 -0.96 -7.91
N LEU A 59 15.66 -1.15 -8.75
CA LEU A 59 16.72 -2.15 -8.56
C LEU A 59 17.53 -1.94 -7.28
N GLN A 60 17.58 -0.72 -6.75
CA GLN A 60 18.28 -0.38 -5.51
C GLN A 60 17.32 -0.16 -4.32
N SER A 61 16.07 -0.60 -4.46
CA SER A 61 15.02 -0.41 -3.46
C SER A 61 14.70 -1.69 -2.67
N VAL A 62 13.88 -1.57 -1.62
CA VAL A 62 13.36 -2.72 -0.87
C VAL A 62 12.46 -3.62 -1.73
N MET A 63 11.98 -3.14 -2.88
CA MET A 63 11.07 -3.93 -3.73
C MET A 63 11.74 -5.21 -4.25
N THR A 64 13.07 -5.23 -4.44
CA THR A 64 13.81 -6.41 -4.93
C THR A 64 13.84 -7.56 -3.91
N GLU A 65 13.63 -7.27 -2.63
CA GLU A 65 13.61 -8.27 -1.55
C GLU A 65 12.43 -9.25 -1.67
N TRP A 66 11.33 -8.84 -2.32
CA TRP A 66 10.14 -9.68 -2.46
C TRP A 66 10.31 -10.84 -3.46
N ASN A 67 11.26 -10.72 -4.40
CA ASN A 67 11.48 -11.75 -5.42
C ASN A 67 12.96 -11.90 -5.75
N LEU A 68 13.61 -10.89 -6.34
CA LEU A 68 14.97 -11.04 -6.88
C LEU A 68 16.02 -11.47 -5.85
N LYS A 69 15.88 -11.03 -4.60
CA LYS A 69 16.79 -11.36 -3.49
C LYS A 69 16.24 -12.46 -2.55
N ASP A 70 15.07 -13.00 -2.84
CA ASP A 70 14.42 -14.01 -1.99
C ASP A 70 15.17 -15.36 -2.10
N SER A 71 16.08 -15.60 -1.14
CA SER A 71 16.85 -16.84 -1.07
C SER A 71 16.01 -18.07 -0.71
N CYS A 72 14.85 -17.88 -0.07
CA CYS A 72 13.93 -18.99 0.20
C CYS A 72 13.32 -19.52 -1.10
N ARG A 73 13.05 -18.62 -2.05
CA ARG A 73 12.50 -18.94 -3.38
C ARG A 73 13.57 -19.40 -4.37
N HIS A 74 14.73 -18.75 -4.40
CA HIS A 74 15.72 -18.91 -5.47
C HIS A 74 17.01 -19.59 -5.04
N GLY A 75 17.23 -19.84 -3.75
CA GLY A 75 18.47 -20.41 -3.22
C GLY A 75 19.70 -19.59 -3.66
N ASP A 76 20.73 -20.27 -4.17
CA ASP A 76 21.97 -19.65 -4.66
C ASP A 76 21.79 -18.76 -5.91
N GLN A 77 20.59 -18.76 -6.53
CA GLN A 77 20.29 -17.89 -7.66
C GLN A 77 19.78 -16.51 -7.24
N ALA A 78 19.43 -16.31 -5.96
CA ALA A 78 19.03 -14.99 -5.46
C ALA A 78 20.13 -13.95 -5.72
N LEU A 79 19.73 -12.75 -6.16
CA LEU A 79 20.67 -11.70 -6.49
C LEU A 79 21.22 -11.01 -5.24
N THR A 80 22.48 -10.62 -5.32
CA THR A 80 23.16 -9.78 -4.34
C THR A 80 22.92 -8.29 -4.60
N ASP A 81 23.14 -7.47 -3.59
CA ASP A 81 23.08 -6.00 -3.74
C ASP A 81 24.11 -5.51 -4.76
N GLU A 82 25.29 -6.13 -4.83
CA GLU A 82 26.32 -5.80 -5.82
C GLU A 82 25.82 -6.05 -7.25
N GLN A 83 25.20 -7.20 -7.52
CA GLN A 83 24.68 -7.52 -8.86
C GLN A 83 23.58 -6.56 -9.30
N LEU A 84 22.65 -6.23 -8.40
CA LEU A 84 21.57 -5.27 -8.67
C LEU A 84 22.12 -3.85 -8.88
N THR A 85 23.12 -3.45 -8.09
CA THR A 85 23.80 -2.16 -8.23
C THR A 85 24.49 -2.05 -9.59
N GLU A 86 25.14 -3.11 -10.08
CA GLU A 86 25.75 -3.11 -11.41
C GLU A 86 24.71 -2.98 -12.54
N GLU A 87 23.54 -3.61 -12.41
CA GLU A 87 22.44 -3.40 -13.36
C GLU A 87 21.86 -1.97 -13.29
N ALA A 88 21.73 -1.41 -12.08
CA ALA A 88 21.29 -0.02 -11.92
C ALA A 88 22.28 0.98 -12.54
N LYS A 89 23.59 0.78 -12.37
CA LYS A 89 24.64 1.61 -13.00
C LYS A 89 24.57 1.58 -14.52
N LYS A 90 24.26 0.43 -15.12
CA LYS A 90 24.05 0.34 -16.58
C LYS A 90 22.86 1.18 -17.04
N ASN A 91 21.78 1.27 -16.24
CA ASN A 91 20.66 2.17 -16.53
C ASN A 91 21.08 3.64 -16.42
N VAL A 92 21.84 4.00 -15.39
CA VAL A 92 22.37 5.36 -15.19
C VAL A 92 23.28 5.78 -16.34
N SER A 93 24.16 4.88 -16.81
CA SER A 93 25.03 5.15 -17.96
C SER A 93 24.23 5.47 -19.24
N VAL A 94 23.07 4.84 -19.45
CA VAL A 94 22.19 5.19 -20.58
C VAL A 94 21.63 6.62 -20.45
N LEU A 95 21.27 7.04 -19.23
CA LEU A 95 20.81 8.42 -18.98
C LEU A 95 21.93 9.45 -19.22
N GLU A 96 23.16 9.12 -18.83
CA GLU A 96 24.34 9.95 -19.09
C GLU A 96 24.60 10.11 -20.59
N ASP A 97 24.54 9.01 -21.35
CA ASP A 97 24.68 9.00 -22.81
C ASP A 97 23.60 9.85 -23.50
N TRP A 98 22.38 9.85 -22.94
CA TRP A 98 21.27 10.70 -23.41
C TRP A 98 21.37 12.16 -22.95
N GLY A 99 22.36 12.50 -22.11
CA GLY A 99 22.55 13.85 -21.57
C GLY A 99 21.53 14.23 -20.48
N ARG A 100 20.78 13.27 -19.92
CA ARG A 100 19.72 13.48 -18.92
C ARG A 100 20.26 13.58 -17.50
N ARG A 101 21.11 14.58 -17.27
CA ARG A 101 21.76 14.84 -15.98
C ARG A 101 20.76 15.13 -14.85
N ASP A 102 19.62 15.72 -15.19
CA ASP A 102 18.49 15.92 -14.28
C ASP A 102 17.98 14.58 -13.72
N MET A 103 17.85 13.58 -14.58
CA MET A 103 17.38 12.25 -14.20
C MET A 103 18.44 11.47 -13.44
N VAL A 104 19.72 11.57 -13.81
CA VAL A 104 20.83 10.99 -13.03
C VAL A 104 20.82 11.53 -11.59
N ALA A 105 20.72 12.86 -11.43
CA ALA A 105 20.65 13.48 -10.11
C ALA A 105 19.42 13.03 -9.30
N LYS A 106 18.27 12.84 -9.96
CA LYS A 106 17.06 12.27 -9.34
C LYS A 106 17.30 10.83 -8.86
N VAL A 107 17.94 9.98 -9.67
CA VAL A 107 18.30 8.60 -9.28
C VAL A 107 19.19 8.63 -8.04
N ASP A 108 20.28 9.38 -8.07
CA ASP A 108 21.23 9.48 -6.95
C ASP A 108 20.53 9.92 -5.66
N GLN A 109 19.70 10.97 -5.74
CA GLN A 109 18.96 11.48 -4.60
C GLN A 109 18.00 10.44 -4.01
N GLN A 110 17.26 9.73 -4.86
CA GLN A 110 16.26 8.75 -4.41
C GLN A 110 16.91 7.50 -3.84
N VAL A 111 18.00 7.02 -4.47
CA VAL A 111 18.77 5.87 -3.98
C VAL A 111 19.37 6.17 -2.61
N GLU A 112 19.98 7.35 -2.43
CA GLU A 112 20.49 7.80 -1.13
C GLU A 112 19.38 7.92 -0.09
N ALA A 113 18.22 8.48 -0.47
CA ALA A 113 17.07 8.59 0.42
C ALA A 113 16.48 7.23 0.83
N ILE A 114 16.60 6.19 -0.01
CA ILE A 114 16.21 4.82 0.33
C ILE A 114 17.27 4.19 1.24
N ALA A 115 18.55 4.31 0.90
CA ALA A 115 19.67 3.74 1.65
C ALA A 115 19.73 4.26 3.09
N SER A 116 19.47 5.56 3.29
CA SER A 116 19.45 6.22 4.61
C SER A 116 18.12 6.08 5.37
N SER A 117 17.11 5.43 4.79
CA SER A 117 15.76 5.35 5.37
C SER A 117 15.66 4.34 6.52
N ASN A 118 15.22 4.82 7.69
CA ASN A 118 14.85 3.94 8.81
C ASN A 118 13.70 2.99 8.46
N LEU A 119 12.77 3.39 7.59
CA LEU A 119 11.68 2.53 7.14
C LEU A 119 12.19 1.40 6.25
N ALA A 120 13.16 1.68 5.37
CA ALA A 120 13.78 0.65 4.54
C ALA A 120 14.56 -0.35 5.39
N ARG A 121 15.29 0.13 6.40
CA ARG A 121 15.96 -0.74 7.38
C ARG A 121 14.97 -1.60 8.14
N LEU A 122 13.89 -1.02 8.66
CA LEU A 122 12.84 -1.77 9.37
C LEU A 122 12.22 -2.86 8.48
N SER A 123 11.89 -2.53 7.23
CA SER A 123 11.33 -3.50 6.29
C SER A 123 12.29 -4.66 6.01
N ARG A 124 13.59 -4.39 5.82
CA ARG A 124 14.59 -5.45 5.64
C ARG A 124 14.71 -6.35 6.87
N MET A 125 14.69 -5.78 8.07
CA MET A 125 14.67 -6.55 9.32
C MET A 125 13.44 -7.46 9.40
N SER A 126 12.26 -6.96 9.00
CA SER A 126 11.03 -7.78 8.98
C SER A 126 11.06 -8.89 7.94
N LEU A 127 11.58 -8.62 6.74
CA LEU A 127 11.74 -9.62 5.69
C LEU A 127 12.79 -10.70 6.06
N ALA A 128 13.81 -10.32 6.85
CA ALA A 128 14.79 -11.26 7.41
C ALA A 128 14.25 -12.06 8.62
N GLY A 129 13.06 -11.73 9.12
CA GLY A 129 12.47 -12.36 10.32
C GLY A 129 13.01 -11.83 11.65
N ASP A 130 13.82 -10.77 11.65
CA ASP A 130 14.34 -10.14 12.87
C ASP A 130 13.24 -9.40 13.65
N THR A 131 12.18 -8.96 12.96
CA THR A 131 10.99 -8.36 13.58
C THR A 131 9.70 -8.82 12.88
N ASN A 132 8.56 -8.61 13.52
CA ASN A 132 7.23 -8.85 12.94
C ASN A 132 6.51 -7.55 12.55
N THR A 133 7.25 -6.47 12.29
CA THR A 133 6.66 -5.14 12.03
C THR A 133 6.66 -4.82 10.54
N PHE A 134 5.48 -4.77 9.94
CA PHE A 134 5.31 -4.25 8.59
C PHE A 134 4.63 -2.89 8.65
N TRP A 135 4.98 -2.01 7.71
CA TRP A 135 4.40 -0.68 7.63
C TRP A 135 3.72 -0.46 6.29
N GLY A 136 2.82 0.53 6.25
CA GLY A 136 2.03 0.85 5.08
C GLY A 136 1.96 2.33 4.81
N ASN A 137 1.48 2.67 3.62
CA ASN A 137 1.22 4.03 3.18
C ASN A 137 -0.16 4.49 3.65
N ASP A 138 -0.26 5.47 4.56
CA ASP A 138 -1.54 6.08 4.96
C ASP A 138 -1.81 7.39 4.22
N TYR A 139 -1.68 7.36 2.89
CA TYR A 139 -1.78 8.56 2.05
C TYR A 139 -2.57 8.36 0.75
N ALA A 140 -2.90 7.13 0.36
CA ALA A 140 -3.59 6.76 -0.90
C ALA A 140 -2.92 7.19 -2.23
N ALA A 141 -1.93 8.08 -2.18
CA ALA A 141 -1.06 8.51 -3.27
C ALA A 141 0.40 8.13 -2.98
N HIS A 142 1.28 8.29 -3.97
CA HIS A 142 2.73 8.04 -3.85
C HIS A 142 3.12 6.65 -3.33
N LEU A 143 2.25 5.65 -3.49
CA LEU A 143 2.44 4.32 -2.93
C LEU A 143 3.72 3.65 -3.46
N ARG A 144 4.06 3.82 -4.74
CA ARG A 144 5.26 3.21 -5.29
C ARG A 144 6.55 3.73 -4.63
N ASP A 145 6.61 5.02 -4.31
CA ASP A 145 7.76 5.57 -3.57
C ASP A 145 7.81 5.06 -2.13
N ALA A 146 6.65 4.83 -1.50
CA ALA A 146 6.58 4.16 -0.21
C ALA A 146 7.03 2.68 -0.30
N MET A 147 6.64 1.96 -1.36
CA MET A 147 7.04 0.57 -1.62
C MET A 147 8.55 0.44 -1.81
N ARG A 148 9.22 1.42 -2.44
CA ARG A 148 10.69 1.47 -2.54
C ARG A 148 11.39 1.46 -1.18
N LYS A 149 10.71 1.99 -0.16
CA LYS A 149 11.16 1.97 1.24
C LYS A 149 10.57 0.79 2.03
N GLY A 150 9.76 -0.06 1.39
CA GLY A 150 9.23 -1.30 1.95
C GLY A 150 7.81 -1.24 2.51
N ALA A 151 6.99 -0.25 2.13
CA ALA A 151 5.56 -0.27 2.43
C ALA A 151 4.90 -1.51 1.79
N ALA A 152 4.21 -2.32 2.61
CA ALA A 152 3.59 -3.58 2.19
C ALA A 152 2.05 -3.51 2.11
N MET A 153 1.47 -2.38 2.49
CA MET A 153 0.03 -2.12 2.46
C MET A 153 -0.23 -0.63 2.27
N VAL A 154 -1.48 -0.28 1.99
CA VAL A 154 -1.93 1.12 1.90
C VAL A 154 -3.31 1.26 2.52
N THR A 155 -3.53 2.36 3.22
CA THR A 155 -4.82 2.69 3.80
C THR A 155 -5.41 3.90 3.09
N THR A 156 -6.71 3.83 2.83
CA THR A 156 -7.48 4.93 2.26
C THR A 156 -8.62 5.32 3.20
N ASN A 157 -9.12 6.53 3.01
CA ASN A 157 -10.36 7.03 3.57
C ASN A 157 -10.87 8.16 2.64
N PRO A 158 -12.11 8.65 2.80
CA PRO A 158 -12.64 9.69 1.90
C PRO A 158 -11.78 10.96 1.80
N VAL A 159 -11.08 11.33 2.87
CA VAL A 159 -10.17 12.50 2.87
C VAL A 159 -8.93 12.19 2.02
N LEU A 160 -8.27 11.05 2.26
CA LEU A 160 -7.07 10.63 1.53
C LEU A 160 -7.35 10.41 0.03
N VAL A 161 -8.52 9.87 -0.32
CA VAL A 161 -8.94 9.74 -1.72
C VAL A 161 -9.05 11.10 -2.40
N ASN A 162 -9.60 12.11 -1.69
CA ASN A 162 -9.65 13.45 -2.24
C ASN A 162 -8.27 14.12 -2.34
N VAL A 163 -7.33 13.81 -1.42
CA VAL A 163 -5.94 14.27 -1.51
C VAL A 163 -5.27 13.68 -2.76
N ALA A 164 -5.35 12.36 -2.96
CA ALA A 164 -4.80 11.70 -4.14
C ALA A 164 -5.32 12.30 -5.45
N ARG A 165 -6.63 12.65 -5.48
CA ARG A 165 -7.25 13.35 -6.61
C ARG A 165 -6.66 14.74 -6.86
N GLN A 166 -6.33 15.47 -5.80
CA GLN A 166 -5.82 16.85 -5.87
C GLN A 166 -4.34 16.91 -6.25
N GLU A 167 -3.56 15.90 -5.92
CA GLU A 167 -2.13 15.83 -6.25
C GLU A 167 -1.87 15.46 -7.72
N GLU A 168 -2.78 14.71 -8.35
CA GLU A 168 -2.71 14.36 -9.78
C GLU A 168 -3.97 14.80 -10.55
N PRO A 169 -4.25 16.12 -10.61
CA PRO A 169 -5.53 16.61 -11.10
C PRO A 169 -5.78 16.28 -12.57
N GLU A 170 -4.73 16.26 -13.41
CA GLU A 170 -4.84 15.95 -14.83
C GLU A 170 -5.30 14.52 -15.07
N TYR A 171 -4.68 13.55 -14.38
CA TYR A 171 -5.05 12.14 -14.46
C TYR A 171 -6.46 11.90 -13.94
N TRP A 172 -6.74 12.34 -12.71
CA TRP A 172 -8.03 12.07 -12.06
C TRP A 172 -9.21 12.82 -12.67
N THR A 173 -8.97 13.96 -13.32
CA THR A 173 -10.02 14.65 -14.11
C THR A 173 -10.43 13.80 -15.31
N GLY A 174 -9.48 13.21 -16.04
CA GLY A 174 -9.79 12.30 -17.15
C GLY A 174 -10.55 11.06 -16.68
N VAL A 175 -10.18 10.48 -15.53
CA VAL A 175 -10.90 9.34 -14.93
C VAL A 175 -12.33 9.72 -14.55
N ARG A 176 -12.52 10.87 -13.90
CA ARG A 176 -13.85 11.39 -13.55
C ARG A 176 -14.73 11.56 -14.79
N ASP A 177 -14.20 12.20 -15.84
CA ASP A 177 -14.96 12.49 -17.05
C ASP A 177 -15.37 11.20 -17.77
N ARG A 178 -14.47 10.20 -17.79
CA ARG A 178 -14.79 8.83 -18.26
C ARG A 178 -15.93 8.21 -17.45
N LEU A 179 -15.84 8.23 -16.12
CA LEU A 179 -16.87 7.66 -15.24
C LEU A 179 -18.23 8.33 -15.44
N GLN A 180 -18.27 9.65 -15.60
CA GLN A 180 -19.49 10.39 -15.87
C GLN A 180 -20.09 10.02 -17.24
N ALA A 181 -19.25 9.82 -18.26
CA ALA A 181 -19.71 9.39 -19.58
C ALA A 181 -20.23 7.94 -19.58
N THR A 182 -19.60 7.02 -18.84
CA THR A 182 -20.02 5.61 -18.77
C THR A 182 -21.19 5.36 -17.82
N HIS A 183 -21.39 6.24 -16.85
CA HIS A 183 -22.46 6.15 -15.86
C HIS A 183 -23.27 7.46 -15.77
N PRO A 184 -24.00 7.85 -16.84
CA PRO A 184 -24.68 9.14 -16.90
C PRO A 184 -25.80 9.33 -15.86
N ASN A 185 -26.25 8.23 -15.24
CA ASN A 185 -27.31 8.24 -14.22
C ASN A 185 -26.78 8.26 -12.79
N PHE A 186 -25.45 8.20 -12.59
CA PHE A 186 -24.89 8.26 -11.24
C PHE A 186 -25.13 9.65 -10.63
N ASP A 187 -25.59 9.66 -9.39
CA ASP A 187 -25.59 10.87 -8.58
C ASP A 187 -24.16 11.25 -8.12
N ALA A 188 -24.03 12.37 -7.42
CA ALA A 188 -22.73 12.85 -6.96
C ALA A 188 -22.05 11.90 -5.94
N VAL A 189 -22.84 11.16 -5.15
CA VAL A 189 -22.32 10.20 -4.16
C VAL A 189 -21.85 8.94 -4.87
N GLU A 190 -22.63 8.41 -5.80
CA GLU A 190 -22.28 7.24 -6.62
C GLU A 190 -21.03 7.51 -7.45
N LEU A 191 -20.92 8.70 -8.06
CA LEU A 191 -19.74 9.09 -8.82
C LEU A 191 -18.49 9.23 -7.93
N ALA A 192 -18.64 9.79 -6.72
CA ALA A 192 -17.54 9.86 -5.75
C ALA A 192 -17.08 8.46 -5.28
N TYR A 193 -18.02 7.53 -5.10
CA TYR A 193 -17.71 6.13 -4.80
C TYR A 193 -17.01 5.42 -5.96
N ALA A 194 -17.48 5.63 -7.19
CA ALA A 194 -16.83 5.07 -8.38
C ALA A 194 -15.38 5.59 -8.51
N LEU A 195 -15.16 6.89 -8.28
CA LEU A 195 -13.80 7.46 -8.27
C LEU A 195 -12.94 6.89 -7.14
N THR A 196 -13.52 6.65 -5.96
CA THR A 196 -12.83 5.98 -4.84
C THR A 196 -12.37 4.58 -5.23
N ILE A 197 -13.21 3.83 -5.94
CA ILE A 197 -12.86 2.49 -6.45
C ILE A 197 -11.70 2.59 -7.44
N GLU A 198 -11.64 3.58 -8.32
CA GLU A 198 -10.52 3.75 -9.25
C GLU A 198 -9.20 4.06 -8.51
N VAL A 199 -9.23 4.89 -7.46
CA VAL A 199 -8.05 5.12 -6.59
C VAL A 199 -7.60 3.82 -5.93
N VAL A 200 -8.54 3.03 -5.41
CA VAL A 200 -8.25 1.75 -4.78
C VAL A 200 -7.71 0.74 -5.79
N LEU A 201 -8.27 0.66 -7.00
CA LEU A 201 -7.78 -0.21 -8.07
C LEU A 201 -6.35 0.15 -8.50
N SER A 202 -6.02 1.43 -8.60
CA SER A 202 -4.66 1.89 -8.90
C SER A 202 -3.66 1.39 -7.84
N ASN A 203 -3.99 1.59 -6.57
CA ASN A 203 -3.17 1.12 -5.44
C ASN A 203 -3.11 -0.41 -5.33
N ALA A 204 -4.23 -1.09 -5.60
CA ALA A 204 -4.32 -2.55 -5.55
C ALA A 204 -3.44 -3.20 -6.61
N ARG A 205 -3.38 -2.63 -7.82
CA ARG A 205 -2.48 -3.08 -8.89
C ARG A 205 -1.00 -2.87 -8.53
N LEU A 206 -0.66 -1.78 -7.85
CA LEU A 206 0.71 -1.56 -7.37
C LEU A 206 1.16 -2.64 -6.37
N LEU A 207 0.30 -2.99 -5.42
CA LEU A 207 0.60 -4.02 -4.41
C LEU A 207 0.33 -5.45 -4.86
N ARG A 208 -0.26 -5.63 -6.05
CA ARG A 208 -0.66 -6.96 -6.54
C ARG A 208 0.50 -7.96 -6.57
N PRO A 209 1.71 -7.61 -7.06
CA PRO A 209 2.81 -8.57 -7.08
C PRO A 209 3.24 -9.01 -5.67
N VAL A 210 3.21 -8.11 -4.68
CA VAL A 210 3.49 -8.46 -3.27
C VAL A 210 2.44 -9.42 -2.73
N TRP A 211 1.16 -9.18 -3.04
CA TRP A 211 0.07 -10.07 -2.64
C TRP A 211 0.23 -11.48 -3.25
N GLU A 212 0.59 -11.56 -4.53
CA GLU A 212 0.80 -12.84 -5.22
C GLU A 212 2.02 -13.59 -4.69
N LEU A 213 3.15 -12.90 -4.51
CA LEU A 213 4.40 -13.50 -4.01
C LEU A 213 4.27 -14.03 -2.58
N THR A 214 3.44 -13.40 -1.77
CA THR A 214 3.20 -13.78 -0.37
C THR A 214 2.00 -14.71 -0.17
N GLY A 215 1.34 -15.15 -1.24
CA GLY A 215 0.15 -16.01 -1.14
C GLY A 215 -1.02 -15.34 -0.40
N GLY A 216 -1.08 -14.00 -0.40
CA GLY A 216 -2.11 -13.23 0.28
C GLY A 216 -1.84 -12.92 1.75
N GLU A 217 -0.59 -12.99 2.22
CA GLU A 217 -0.26 -12.53 3.57
C GLU A 217 -0.01 -11.01 3.64
N MET A 218 0.39 -10.38 2.52
CA MET A 218 0.68 -8.94 2.41
C MET A 218 0.10 -8.35 1.13
N GLY A 219 0.32 -7.06 0.88
CA GLY A 219 -0.06 -6.43 -0.39
C GLY A 219 -1.51 -5.96 -0.44
N TYR A 220 -2.06 -5.49 0.67
CA TYR A 220 -3.48 -5.12 0.78
C TYR A 220 -3.74 -3.61 0.72
N VAL A 221 -4.89 -3.26 0.12
CA VAL A 221 -5.48 -1.92 0.19
C VAL A 221 -6.63 -1.92 1.20
N SER A 222 -6.58 -1.05 2.21
CA SER A 222 -7.75 -0.80 3.07
C SER A 222 -8.66 0.26 2.45
N LEU A 223 -9.88 -0.12 2.09
CA LEU A 223 -10.92 0.77 1.58
C LEU A 223 -11.95 1.05 2.67
N GLN A 224 -12.16 2.31 3.00
CA GLN A 224 -13.14 2.67 4.03
C GLN A 224 -14.58 2.72 3.50
N LEU A 225 -15.47 1.96 4.17
CA LEU A 225 -16.92 2.06 3.94
C LEU A 225 -17.45 3.43 4.39
N SER A 226 -18.66 3.78 3.91
CA SER A 226 -19.31 5.05 4.23
C SER A 226 -19.34 5.34 5.73
N PRO A 227 -18.71 6.44 6.20
CA PRO A 227 -18.79 6.81 7.60
C PRO A 227 -20.22 7.15 8.06
N LYS A 228 -21.12 7.53 7.13
CA LYS A 228 -22.52 7.85 7.44
C LYS A 228 -23.30 6.62 7.93
N ASP A 229 -22.86 5.44 7.51
CA ASP A 229 -23.54 4.17 7.78
C ASP A 229 -22.95 3.42 8.97
N ALA A 230 -22.08 4.07 9.76
CA ALA A 230 -21.35 3.45 10.88
C ALA A 230 -22.21 2.79 11.97
N LYS A 231 -23.53 3.02 11.97
CA LYS A 231 -24.51 2.43 12.88
C LYS A 231 -25.47 1.44 12.20
N ASN A 232 -25.37 1.24 10.89
CA ASN A 232 -26.25 0.39 10.10
C ASN A 232 -25.43 -0.74 9.46
N ALA A 233 -25.50 -1.93 10.06
CA ALA A 233 -24.73 -3.09 9.60
C ALA A 233 -25.15 -3.54 8.20
N ASP A 234 -26.45 -3.62 7.94
CA ASP A 234 -27.00 -4.11 6.67
C ASP A 234 -26.52 -3.23 5.50
N THR A 235 -26.63 -1.90 5.63
CA THR A 235 -26.15 -0.97 4.60
C THR A 235 -24.64 -1.05 4.38
N MET A 236 -23.84 -1.24 5.44
CA MET A 236 -22.39 -1.42 5.30
C MET A 236 -22.05 -2.74 4.58
N ILE A 237 -22.75 -3.84 4.88
CA ILE A 237 -22.55 -5.15 4.25
C ILE A 237 -22.92 -5.09 2.76
N GLU A 238 -24.08 -4.52 2.44
CA GLU A 238 -24.53 -4.32 1.06
C GLU A 238 -23.53 -3.45 0.27
N GLY A 239 -23.07 -2.35 0.87
CA GLY A 239 -22.07 -1.48 0.29
C GLY A 239 -20.73 -2.21 0.04
N ALA A 240 -20.27 -3.02 1.00
CA ALA A 240 -19.05 -3.81 0.86
C ALA A 240 -19.15 -4.81 -0.30
N ARG A 241 -20.24 -5.58 -0.40
CA ARG A 241 -20.47 -6.53 -1.51
C ARG A 241 -20.49 -5.82 -2.86
N TRP A 242 -21.20 -4.68 -2.95
CA TRP A 242 -21.27 -3.88 -4.17
C TRP A 242 -19.90 -3.35 -4.64
N VAL A 243 -19.06 -2.95 -3.69
CA VAL A 243 -17.68 -2.52 -3.96
C VAL A 243 -16.82 -3.72 -4.37
N TRP A 244 -16.95 -4.84 -3.66
CA TRP A 244 -16.17 -6.05 -3.91
C TRP A 244 -16.35 -6.58 -5.33
N GLU A 245 -17.59 -6.66 -5.82
CA GLU A 245 -17.90 -7.06 -7.21
C GLU A 245 -17.17 -6.19 -8.25
N ARG A 246 -17.06 -4.88 -7.99
CA ARG A 246 -16.38 -3.93 -8.87
C ARG A 246 -14.87 -4.07 -8.81
N LEU A 247 -14.33 -4.27 -7.62
CA LEU A 247 -12.91 -4.54 -7.43
C LEU A 247 -12.51 -5.84 -8.13
N GLU A 248 -13.31 -6.91 -7.97
CA GLU A 248 -13.06 -8.21 -8.60
C GLU A 248 -13.07 -8.08 -10.12
N LYS A 249 -14.08 -7.40 -10.68
CA LYS A 249 -14.12 -7.10 -12.12
C LYS A 249 -12.94 -6.25 -12.58
N GLY A 250 -12.57 -5.22 -11.81
CA GLY A 250 -11.50 -4.28 -12.16
C GLY A 250 -10.09 -4.88 -12.07
N LEU A 251 -9.91 -5.91 -11.23
CA LEU A 251 -8.65 -6.64 -11.07
C LEU A 251 -8.61 -7.93 -11.90
N GLY A 252 -9.75 -8.45 -12.35
CA GLY A 252 -9.85 -9.71 -13.08
C GLY A 252 -9.65 -10.94 -12.19
N GLY A 253 -9.93 -10.83 -10.89
CA GLY A 253 -9.75 -11.90 -9.91
C GLY A 253 -9.94 -11.41 -8.48
N VAL A 254 -9.64 -12.28 -7.50
CA VAL A 254 -9.83 -12.00 -6.07
C VAL A 254 -9.16 -10.68 -5.67
N PRO A 255 -9.90 -9.69 -5.14
CA PRO A 255 -9.33 -8.42 -4.68
C PRO A 255 -8.32 -8.58 -3.53
N ASN A 256 -7.15 -7.93 -3.65
CA ASN A 256 -6.21 -7.71 -2.55
C ASN A 256 -6.62 -6.48 -1.72
N CYS A 257 -7.87 -6.48 -1.25
CA CYS A 257 -8.48 -5.37 -0.53
C CYS A 257 -9.12 -5.85 0.77
N VAL A 258 -9.17 -4.95 1.76
CA VAL A 258 -9.92 -5.14 3.01
C VAL A 258 -10.81 -3.94 3.26
N PHE A 259 -11.96 -4.16 3.90
CA PHE A 259 -12.91 -3.11 4.21
C PHE A 259 -12.62 -2.48 5.56
N LYS A 260 -12.31 -1.17 5.57
CA LYS A 260 -12.15 -0.39 6.78
C LYS A 260 -13.53 -0.18 7.42
N VAL A 261 -13.78 -0.83 8.56
CA VAL A 261 -15.05 -0.81 9.30
C VAL A 261 -14.88 -0.08 10.63
N PRO A 262 -15.87 0.71 11.09
CA PRO A 262 -15.73 1.44 12.35
C PRO A 262 -15.87 0.51 13.55
N GLY A 263 -15.18 0.82 14.66
CA GLY A 263 -15.20 0.11 15.93
C GLY A 263 -16.51 0.22 16.73
N THR A 264 -17.66 0.10 16.06
CA THR A 264 -19.02 0.22 16.63
C THR A 264 -19.66 -1.16 16.81
N LYS A 265 -20.78 -1.21 17.55
CA LYS A 265 -21.59 -2.44 17.68
C LYS A 265 -22.07 -2.96 16.32
N ALA A 266 -22.46 -2.07 15.40
CA ALA A 266 -22.83 -2.46 14.04
C ALA A 266 -21.62 -3.02 13.28
N GLY A 267 -20.44 -2.42 13.46
CA GLY A 267 -19.20 -2.90 12.86
C GLY A 267 -18.83 -4.34 13.24
N ILE A 268 -19.18 -4.80 14.45
CA ILE A 268 -18.96 -6.20 14.86
C ILE A 268 -19.73 -7.15 13.94
N THR A 269 -21.01 -6.89 13.70
CA THR A 269 -21.85 -7.68 12.78
C THR A 269 -21.31 -7.64 11.35
N VAL A 270 -20.83 -6.48 10.90
CA VAL A 270 -20.19 -6.34 9.58
C VAL A 270 -18.92 -7.20 9.49
N ALA A 271 -18.05 -7.13 10.50
CA ALA A 271 -16.81 -7.90 10.51
C ALA A 271 -17.06 -9.41 10.47
N GLU A 272 -17.95 -9.91 11.32
CA GLU A 272 -18.35 -11.33 11.31
C GLU A 272 -18.94 -11.75 9.96
N THR A 273 -19.79 -10.92 9.35
CA THR A 273 -20.40 -11.25 8.06
C THR A 273 -19.38 -11.26 6.92
N LEU A 274 -18.62 -10.17 6.75
CA LEU A 274 -17.71 -10.01 5.61
C LEU A 274 -16.56 -11.03 5.65
N THR A 275 -16.00 -11.30 6.83
CA THR A 275 -14.90 -12.26 6.96
C THR A 275 -15.33 -13.69 6.68
N SER A 276 -16.59 -14.04 6.96
CA SER A 276 -17.21 -15.32 6.55
C SER A 276 -17.44 -15.44 5.04
N GLU A 277 -17.43 -14.31 4.33
CA GLU A 277 -17.54 -14.20 2.86
C GLU A 277 -16.17 -14.02 2.20
N ALA A 278 -15.08 -14.35 2.91
CA ALA A 278 -13.69 -14.16 2.49
C ALA A 278 -13.24 -12.71 2.28
N MET A 279 -14.06 -11.72 2.65
CA MET A 279 -13.73 -10.30 2.58
C MET A 279 -13.10 -9.84 3.89
N GLY A 280 -11.80 -9.54 3.87
CA GLY A 280 -11.10 -9.06 5.05
C GLY A 280 -11.54 -7.69 5.50
N VAL A 281 -11.35 -7.39 6.78
CA VAL A 281 -11.70 -6.09 7.37
C VAL A 281 -10.49 -5.40 7.98
N ASN A 282 -10.52 -4.08 8.06
CA ASN A 282 -9.63 -3.26 8.87
C ASN A 282 -10.45 -2.47 9.88
N VAL A 283 -10.52 -2.94 11.12
CA VAL A 283 -11.32 -2.30 12.17
C VAL A 283 -10.65 -0.99 12.60
N THR A 284 -11.25 0.15 12.28
CA THR A 284 -10.75 1.50 12.57
C THR A 284 -11.59 2.19 13.63
N VAL A 285 -11.14 3.34 14.16
CA VAL A 285 -11.87 4.07 15.21
C VAL A 285 -12.09 3.16 16.43
N ASN A 286 -11.06 2.40 16.76
CA ASN A 286 -11.00 1.45 17.85
C ASN A 286 -9.92 1.92 18.83
N PHE A 287 -10.29 2.10 20.10
CA PHE A 287 -9.48 2.80 21.09
C PHE A 287 -9.23 1.99 22.36
N ALA A 288 -10.03 0.95 22.59
CA ALA A 288 -10.06 0.28 23.87
C ALA A 288 -10.06 -1.24 23.72
N LEU A 289 -9.36 -1.90 24.64
CA LEU A 289 -9.26 -3.36 24.71
C LEU A 289 -10.61 -4.09 24.59
N PRO A 290 -11.73 -3.68 25.23
CA PRO A 290 -13.01 -4.36 25.05
C PRO A 290 -13.52 -4.32 23.60
N GLN A 291 -13.29 -3.23 22.87
CA GLN A 291 -13.59 -3.16 21.44
C GLN A 291 -12.71 -4.15 20.67
N GLN A 292 -11.39 -4.16 20.93
CA GLN A 292 -10.46 -5.09 20.29
C GLN A 292 -10.82 -6.56 20.49
N ILE A 293 -11.21 -6.95 21.71
CA ILE A 293 -11.62 -8.32 22.05
C ILE A 293 -12.92 -8.68 21.32
N ALA A 294 -13.91 -7.78 21.27
CA ALA A 294 -15.16 -8.05 20.59
C ALA A 294 -14.95 -8.30 19.09
N PHE A 295 -14.10 -7.51 18.44
CA PHE A 295 -13.74 -7.73 17.04
C PHE A 295 -12.84 -8.95 16.84
N ALA A 296 -11.96 -9.29 17.80
CA ALA A 296 -11.20 -10.54 17.78
C ALA A 296 -12.15 -11.73 17.66
N GLY A 297 -13.10 -11.81 18.61
CA GLY A 297 -14.06 -12.91 18.66
C GLY A 297 -14.94 -12.97 17.41
N ALA A 298 -15.37 -11.83 16.88
CA ALA A 298 -16.16 -11.79 15.64
C ALA A 298 -15.39 -12.32 14.42
N ILE A 299 -14.11 -11.98 14.30
CA ILE A 299 -13.26 -12.45 13.18
C ILE A 299 -12.91 -13.94 13.38
N GLU A 300 -12.51 -14.34 14.59
CA GLU A 300 -12.10 -15.72 14.89
C GLU A 300 -13.25 -16.73 14.83
N ASN A 301 -14.51 -16.28 14.94
CA ASN A 301 -15.68 -17.16 14.96
C ASN A 301 -15.87 -17.94 13.66
N ASN A 302 -15.73 -17.29 12.50
CA ASN A 302 -16.10 -17.87 11.20
C ASN A 302 -15.30 -17.31 10.00
N SER A 303 -14.22 -16.57 10.22
CA SER A 303 -13.44 -15.99 9.12
C SER A 303 -12.85 -17.09 8.22
N ILE A 304 -13.08 -16.94 6.91
CA ILE A 304 -12.38 -17.69 5.86
C ILE A 304 -11.47 -16.78 5.01
N THR A 305 -11.34 -15.50 5.40
CA THR A 305 -10.41 -14.59 4.74
C THR A 305 -8.97 -14.83 5.21
N PRO A 306 -7.95 -14.65 4.35
CA PRO A 306 -6.55 -14.81 4.76
C PRO A 306 -6.10 -13.80 5.81
N ILE A 307 -6.64 -12.57 5.79
CA ILE A 307 -6.18 -11.49 6.66
C ILE A 307 -7.29 -10.55 7.08
N SER A 308 -7.17 -10.02 8.30
CA SER A 308 -7.91 -8.87 8.78
C SER A 308 -7.03 -8.07 9.74
N TYR A 309 -7.29 -6.77 9.82
CA TYR A 309 -6.54 -5.83 10.64
C TYR A 309 -7.44 -5.26 11.73
N ARG A 310 -6.83 -4.97 12.86
CA ARG A 310 -7.46 -4.20 13.94
C ARG A 310 -6.55 -3.01 14.24
N THR A 311 -7.01 -1.82 13.87
CA THR A 311 -6.27 -0.57 14.05
C THR A 311 -6.55 -0.02 15.44
N GLN A 312 -5.52 0.05 16.30
CA GLN A 312 -5.58 0.82 17.54
C GLN A 312 -5.28 2.30 17.22
N MET A 313 -6.20 3.19 17.61
CA MET A 313 -6.10 4.63 17.32
C MET A 313 -5.18 5.35 18.31
N ASP A 314 -3.88 5.17 18.11
CA ASP A 314 -2.86 5.77 18.95
C ASP A 314 -2.87 7.31 18.89
N GLY A 315 -2.56 7.95 20.02
CA GLY A 315 -2.44 9.42 20.13
C GLY A 315 -3.77 10.19 20.14
N ARG A 316 -4.91 9.54 19.91
CA ARG A 316 -6.25 10.16 20.02
C ARG A 316 -6.92 9.89 21.37
N LEU A 317 -6.43 8.93 22.13
CA LEU A 317 -6.94 8.60 23.46
C LEU A 317 -6.29 9.47 24.54
N ASP A 318 -5.02 9.83 24.35
CA ASP A 318 -4.18 10.44 25.39
C ASP A 318 -4.70 11.82 25.83
N ASP A 319 -5.12 12.66 24.88
CA ASP A 319 -5.60 14.02 25.20
C ASP A 319 -6.91 14.02 26.00
N PRO A 320 -7.99 13.32 25.60
CA PRO A 320 -9.20 13.21 26.42
C PRO A 320 -8.95 12.65 27.83
N VAL A 321 -8.11 11.62 27.95
CA VAL A 321 -7.75 11.08 29.27
C VAL A 321 -6.98 12.12 30.09
N GLY A 322 -6.08 12.88 29.45
CA GLY A 322 -5.38 13.99 30.07
C GLY A 322 -6.32 15.07 30.62
N GLU A 323 -7.37 15.43 29.88
CA GLU A 323 -8.38 16.39 30.33
C GLU A 323 -9.12 15.90 31.58
N GLU A 324 -9.48 14.61 31.62
CA GLU A 324 -10.12 13.99 32.79
C GLU A 324 -9.18 13.93 34.01
N LEU A 325 -7.92 13.53 33.80
CA LEU A 325 -6.90 13.48 34.86
C LEU A 325 -6.65 14.88 35.45
N LYS A 326 -6.58 15.91 34.60
CA LYS A 326 -6.45 17.30 35.01
C LYS A 326 -7.66 17.74 35.85
N ALA A 327 -8.87 17.43 35.40
CA ALA A 327 -10.10 17.75 36.12
C ALA A 327 -10.18 17.03 37.48
N ALA A 328 -9.62 15.82 37.57
CA ALA A 328 -9.51 15.04 38.80
C ALA A 328 -8.41 15.52 39.77
N GLY A 329 -7.59 16.51 39.38
CA GLY A 329 -6.52 17.06 40.21
C GLY A 329 -5.28 16.17 40.31
N VAL A 330 -5.06 15.28 39.32
CA VAL A 330 -3.83 14.48 39.23
C VAL A 330 -2.64 15.41 38.97
N SER A 331 -1.65 15.41 39.85
CA SER A 331 -0.56 16.40 39.85
C SER A 331 0.37 16.31 38.63
N ASP A 332 0.52 15.12 38.07
CA ASP A 332 1.43 14.75 36.97
C ASP A 332 0.66 14.33 35.70
N TRP A 333 -0.57 14.81 35.55
CA TRP A 333 -1.46 14.41 34.45
C TRP A 333 -0.87 14.59 33.05
N GLU A 334 0.00 15.60 32.84
CA GLU A 334 0.66 15.85 31.55
C GLU A 334 1.62 14.75 31.14
N GLU A 335 2.30 14.14 32.12
CA GLU A 335 3.19 13.00 31.89
C GLU A 335 2.37 11.70 31.81
N VAL A 336 1.44 11.50 32.74
CA VAL A 336 0.63 10.28 32.81
C VAL A 336 -0.15 10.07 31.50
N LYS A 337 -0.70 11.14 30.91
CA LYS A 337 -1.50 11.01 29.69
C LYS A 337 -0.72 10.45 28.50
N THR A 338 0.59 10.68 28.41
CA THR A 338 1.41 10.19 27.28
C THR A 338 1.60 8.68 27.28
N TRP A 339 1.24 8.01 28.38
CA TRP A 339 1.37 6.57 28.54
C TRP A 339 0.04 5.82 28.33
N CYS A 340 -1.09 6.52 28.20
CA CYS A 340 -2.41 5.90 28.16
C CYS A 340 -2.57 4.92 26.99
N THR A 341 -2.35 5.39 25.76
CA THR A 341 -2.37 4.55 24.57
C THR A 341 -1.38 3.39 24.67
N THR A 342 -0.16 3.65 25.15
CA THR A 342 0.88 2.62 25.31
C THR A 342 0.43 1.51 26.27
N ALA A 343 -0.20 1.88 27.39
CA ALA A 343 -0.72 0.93 28.36
C ALA A 343 -1.85 0.06 27.77
N VAL A 344 -2.74 0.66 26.97
CA VAL A 344 -3.80 -0.06 26.26
C VAL A 344 -3.19 -1.05 25.27
N ARG A 345 -2.29 -0.60 24.40
CA ARG A 345 -1.62 -1.43 23.38
C ARG A 345 -0.82 -2.58 23.99
N GLN A 346 -0.09 -2.35 25.07
CA GLN A 346 0.65 -3.42 25.77
C GLN A 346 -0.30 -4.49 26.30
N ARG A 347 -1.45 -4.09 26.85
CA ARG A 347 -2.46 -5.02 27.35
C ARG A 347 -3.14 -5.78 26.22
N GLU A 348 -3.46 -5.10 25.12
CA GLU A 348 -3.99 -5.71 23.89
C GLU A 348 -3.05 -6.77 23.35
N TYR A 349 -1.79 -6.43 23.14
CA TYR A 349 -0.79 -7.36 22.60
C TYR A 349 -0.63 -8.58 23.50
N LYS A 350 -0.55 -8.38 24.82
CA LYS A 350 -0.46 -9.48 25.79
C LYS A 350 -1.66 -10.42 25.73
N MET A 351 -2.87 -9.89 25.53
CA MET A 351 -4.10 -10.69 25.55
C MET A 351 -4.47 -11.31 24.21
N LEU A 352 -4.06 -10.70 23.10
CA LEU A 352 -4.53 -11.05 21.76
C LEU A 352 -3.45 -11.66 20.86
N CYS A 353 -2.17 -11.52 21.22
CA CYS A 353 -1.05 -11.98 20.38
C CYS A 353 -0.14 -12.98 21.08
N LEU A 354 -0.23 -13.14 22.40
CA LEU A 354 0.52 -14.15 23.13
C LEU A 354 -0.39 -15.33 23.49
N PRO A 355 0.13 -16.57 23.50
CA PRO A 355 -0.60 -17.70 24.04
C PRO A 355 -0.98 -17.44 25.51
N PRO A 356 -2.16 -17.92 25.97
CA PRO A 356 -2.68 -17.66 27.31
C PRO A 356 -1.82 -18.20 28.46
#